data_AF-A0A1Y3L5N2-F1
#
_entry.id   AF-A0A1Y3L5N2-F1
#
_cell.length_a   1.000
_cell.length_b   1.000
_cell.length_c   1.000
_cell.angle_alpha   90.00
_cell.angle_beta   90.00
_cell.angle_gamma   90.00
#
_symmetry.space_group_name_H-M   'P 1'
#
loop_
_entity.id
_entity.type
_entity.pdbx_description
1 polymer ?
#
loop_
_entity_poly.entity_id
_entity_poly.type
_entity_poly.pdbx_seq_one_letter_code
_entity_poly.pdbx_strand_id
1 'polypeptide(L)'
;MKQLLLGALLVSAAGIAHADIPLLNATCPGNIEVHADEGGPIYINGKEATLKKFNDNYFEAKGSGITVSLTIRPDGSPDVSYTGKNRANGVCELADQD
;
A
#
# COMPACT_ATOMS: atom_id res chain seq x y z
N MET A 1 -8.77 57.66 13.14
CA MET A 1 -8.25 56.62 14.06
C MET A 1 -8.50 55.27 13.41
N LYS A 2 -7.43 54.49 13.27
CA LYS A 2 -7.31 53.31 12.41
C LYS A 2 -7.75 52.09 13.22
N GLN A 3 -8.95 51.58 12.95
CA GLN A 3 -9.47 50.39 13.63
C GLN A 3 -9.14 49.14 12.81
N LEU A 4 -8.67 48.14 13.54
CA LEU A 4 -7.78 47.09 13.11
C LEU A 4 -8.49 46.02 12.27
N LEU A 5 -7.73 45.52 11.30
CA LEU A 5 -7.97 44.29 10.56
C LEU A 5 -8.06 43.10 11.51
N LEU A 6 -9.10 42.27 11.37
CA LEU A 6 -9.02 40.85 11.72
C LEU A 6 -9.73 40.04 10.64
N GLY A 7 -8.97 39.68 9.60
CA GLY A 7 -9.35 38.62 8.67
C GLY A 7 -9.12 37.28 9.35
N ALA A 8 -10.18 36.54 9.63
CA ALA A 8 -10.11 35.15 10.08
C ALA A 8 -9.76 34.27 8.89
N LEU A 9 -8.47 33.94 8.74
CA LEU A 9 -8.01 32.95 7.77
C LEU A 9 -8.31 31.55 8.33
N LEU A 10 -9.43 30.97 7.93
CA LEU A 10 -9.76 29.57 8.21
C LEU A 10 -8.81 28.69 7.38
N VAL A 11 -7.72 28.22 7.99
CA VAL A 11 -6.87 27.18 7.42
C VAL A 11 -7.61 25.86 7.58
N SER A 12 -8.32 25.46 6.53
CA SER A 12 -8.86 24.12 6.39
C SER A 12 -7.68 23.16 6.22
N ALA A 13 -7.26 22.51 7.30
CA ALA A 13 -6.41 21.32 7.21
C ALA A 13 -7.26 20.21 6.57
N ALA A 14 -7.18 20.09 5.24
CA ALA A 14 -7.67 18.91 4.56
C ALA A 14 -6.81 17.74 5.05
N GLY A 15 -7.38 16.91 5.93
CA GLY A 15 -6.76 15.65 6.31
C GLY A 15 -6.57 14.85 5.04
N ILE A 16 -5.32 14.57 4.67
CA ILE A 16 -5.01 13.63 3.62
C ILE A 16 -5.53 12.29 4.15
N ALA A 17 -6.61 11.78 3.56
CA ALA A 17 -7.04 10.42 3.83
C ALA A 17 -5.98 9.51 3.20
N HIS A 18 -4.95 9.16 3.97
CA HIS A 18 -4.01 8.12 3.57
C HIS A 18 -4.79 6.81 3.66
N ALA A 19 -5.13 6.23 2.51
CA ALA A 19 -5.58 4.86 2.50
C ALA A 19 -4.49 3.99 3.11
N ASP A 20 -4.90 3.09 4.02
CA ASP A 20 -3.99 2.18 4.72
C ASP A 20 -3.15 1.33 3.73
N ILE A 21 -3.70 1.06 2.55
CA ILE A 21 -3.05 0.34 1.45
C ILE A 21 -3.06 1.26 0.22
N PRO A 22 -1.90 1.59 -0.39
CA PRO A 22 -1.85 2.34 -1.63
C PRO A 22 -2.30 1.50 -2.82
N LEU A 23 -2.90 2.15 -3.83
CA LEU A 23 -3.07 1.55 -5.15
C LEU A 23 -1.68 1.25 -5.73
N LEU A 24 -1.39 0.01 -6.11
CA LEU A 24 -0.12 -0.32 -6.77
C LEU A 24 -0.21 -1.59 -7.61
N ASN A 25 0.77 -1.73 -8.50
CA ASN A 25 1.08 -2.95 -9.21
C ASN A 25 2.52 -3.35 -8.90
N ALA A 26 2.78 -4.63 -8.70
CA ALA A 26 4.11 -5.16 -8.50
C ALA A 26 4.27 -6.54 -9.15
N THR A 27 5.50 -6.85 -9.56
CA THR A 27 5.88 -8.18 -10.05
C THR A 27 6.94 -8.77 -9.16
N CYS A 28 6.64 -9.90 -8.51
CA CYS A 28 7.61 -10.61 -7.69
C CYS A 28 8.35 -11.70 -8.50
N PRO A 29 9.56 -12.11 -8.08
CA PRO A 29 10.27 -13.21 -8.68
C PRO A 29 9.40 -14.46 -8.88
N GLY A 30 9.57 -15.12 -10.02
CA GLY A 30 8.71 -16.23 -10.44
C GLY A 30 7.42 -15.79 -11.12
N ASN A 31 7.36 -14.57 -11.65
CA ASN A 31 6.23 -14.00 -12.40
C ASN A 31 4.94 -13.99 -11.57
N ILE A 32 5.05 -13.60 -10.31
CA ILE A 32 3.89 -13.44 -9.44
C ILE A 32 3.44 -11.98 -9.55
N GLU A 33 2.26 -11.78 -10.12
CA GLU A 33 1.64 -10.48 -10.24
C GLU A 33 0.92 -10.14 -8.95
N VAL A 34 1.18 -8.94 -8.43
CA VAL A 34 0.51 -8.39 -7.26
C VAL A 34 -0.16 -7.09 -7.67
N HIS A 35 -1.44 -6.98 -7.38
CA HIS A 35 -2.21 -5.76 -7.57
C HIS A 35 -2.89 -5.42 -6.26
N ALA A 36 -2.75 -4.19 -5.79
CA ALA A 36 -3.46 -3.70 -4.61
C ALA A 36 -4.34 -2.54 -5.04
N ASP A 37 -5.63 -2.62 -4.71
CA ASP A 37 -6.53 -1.48 -4.80
C ASP A 37 -6.28 -0.52 -3.63
N GLU A 38 -6.62 0.76 -3.82
CA GLU A 38 -6.55 1.75 -2.74
C GLU A 38 -7.48 1.33 -1.59
N GLY A 39 -6.90 1.12 -0.41
CA GLY A 39 -7.60 0.58 0.77
C GLY A 39 -7.83 -0.94 0.75
N GLY A 40 -7.36 -1.63 -0.29
CA GLY A 40 -7.58 -3.06 -0.54
C GLY A 40 -8.89 -3.34 -1.31
N PRO A 41 -9.06 -4.56 -1.83
CA PRO A 41 -8.30 -5.78 -1.56
C PRO A 41 -6.95 -5.87 -2.31
N ILE A 42 -6.18 -6.93 -2.00
CA ILE A 42 -4.94 -7.27 -2.72
C ILE A 42 -5.17 -8.56 -3.51
N TYR A 43 -4.73 -8.57 -4.76
CA TYR A 43 -4.81 -9.68 -5.69
C TYR A 43 -3.42 -10.28 -5.93
N ILE A 44 -3.36 -11.61 -6.02
CA ILE A 44 -2.18 -12.38 -6.39
C ILE A 44 -2.52 -13.18 -7.64
N ASN A 45 -1.83 -12.92 -8.75
CA ASN A 45 -2.09 -13.51 -10.07
C ASN A 45 -3.58 -13.37 -10.49
N GLY A 46 -4.14 -12.17 -10.32
CA GLY A 46 -5.52 -11.84 -10.64
C GLY A 46 -6.58 -12.48 -9.73
N LYS A 47 -6.19 -13.16 -8.64
CA LYS A 47 -7.11 -13.74 -7.66
C LYS A 47 -7.04 -12.96 -6.36
N GLU A 48 -8.20 -12.58 -5.84
CA GLU A 48 -8.29 -11.89 -4.57
C GLU A 48 -7.68 -12.76 -3.46
N ALA A 49 -6.77 -12.16 -2.69
CA ALA A 49 -6.07 -12.80 -1.59
C ALA A 49 -6.73 -12.45 -0.26
N THR A 50 -6.58 -13.33 0.73
CA THR A 50 -7.03 -13.05 2.09
C THR A 50 -6.09 -12.04 2.73
N LEU A 51 -6.60 -10.83 2.97
CA LEU A 51 -5.86 -9.74 3.60
C LEU A 51 -5.87 -9.88 5.13
N LYS A 52 -4.70 -9.65 5.73
CA LYS A 52 -4.51 -9.49 7.17
C LYS A 52 -3.74 -8.20 7.44
N LYS A 53 -4.41 -7.24 8.05
CA LYS A 53 -3.76 -6.04 8.62
C LYS A 53 -3.10 -6.41 9.95
N PHE A 54 -1.81 -6.12 10.09
CA PHE A 54 -1.10 -6.25 11.37
C PHE A 54 -1.01 -4.91 12.09
N ASN A 55 -0.79 -3.84 11.33
CA ASN A 55 -0.86 -2.45 11.77
C ASN A 55 -1.06 -1.54 10.55
N ASP A 56 -1.05 -0.23 10.74
CA ASP A 56 -1.30 0.77 9.68
C ASP A 56 -0.23 0.81 8.57
N ASN A 57 0.95 0.22 8.82
CA ASN A 57 2.08 0.22 7.88
C ASN A 57 2.45 -1.20 7.40
N TYR A 58 1.77 -2.26 7.84
CA TYR A 58 2.14 -3.63 7.50
C TYR A 58 0.92 -4.54 7.30
N PHE A 59 0.87 -5.15 6.13
CA PHE A 59 -0.23 -5.98 5.65
C PHE A 59 0.32 -7.28 5.04
N GLU A 60 -0.39 -8.39 5.24
CA GLU A 60 -0.15 -9.62 4.51
C GLU A 60 -1.35 -9.99 3.66
N ALA A 61 -1.12 -10.36 2.41
CA ALA A 61 -2.10 -10.94 1.52
C ALA A 61 -1.74 -12.40 1.22
N LYS A 62 -2.66 -13.33 1.47
CA LYS A 62 -2.42 -14.77 1.31
C LYS A 62 -3.32 -15.38 0.24
N GLY A 63 -2.71 -16.06 -0.73
CA GLY A 63 -3.43 -16.69 -1.83
C GLY A 63 -2.57 -17.75 -2.51
N SER A 64 -3.18 -18.88 -2.89
CA SER A 64 -2.53 -19.94 -3.69
C SER A 64 -1.18 -20.48 -3.15
N GLY A 65 -0.94 -20.39 -1.85
CA GLY A 65 0.31 -20.81 -1.21
C GLY A 65 1.45 -19.79 -1.31
N ILE A 66 1.11 -18.54 -1.62
CA ILE A 66 1.97 -17.36 -1.59
C ILE A 66 1.46 -16.45 -0.47
N THR A 67 2.39 -15.85 0.27
CA THR A 67 2.14 -14.73 1.16
C THR A 67 2.88 -13.53 0.59
N VAL A 68 2.15 -12.47 0.30
CA VAL A 68 2.70 -11.16 -0.06
C VAL A 68 2.70 -10.29 1.19
N SER A 69 3.81 -9.63 1.45
CA SER A 69 4.00 -8.68 2.53
C SER A 69 4.10 -7.29 1.92
N LEU A 70 3.17 -6.41 2.28
CA LEU A 70 3.16 -5.00 1.89
C LEU A 70 3.50 -4.16 3.11
N THR A 71 4.56 -3.35 3.00
CA THR A 71 5.00 -2.43 4.04
C THR A 71 4.97 -1.00 3.51
N ILE A 72 4.46 -0.07 4.31
CA ILE A 72 4.59 1.36 4.05
C ILE A 72 5.79 1.85 4.85
N ARG A 73 6.83 2.33 4.14
CA ARG A 73 8.06 2.82 4.79
C ARG A 73 7.81 4.16 5.47
N PRO A 74 8.67 4.61 6.41
CA PRO A 74 8.48 5.89 7.09
C PRO A 74 8.45 7.12 6.18
N ASP A 75 8.99 7.03 4.97
CA ASP A 75 8.91 8.07 3.93
C ASP A 75 7.61 8.02 3.11
N GLY A 76 6.69 7.12 3.46
CA GLY A 76 5.37 6.94 2.85
C GLY A 76 5.36 6.02 1.62
N SER A 77 6.51 5.55 1.15
CA SER A 77 6.57 4.74 -0.07
C SER A 77 6.45 3.24 0.22
N PRO A 78 5.79 2.48 -0.69
CA PRO A 78 5.55 1.06 -0.47
C PRO A 78 6.82 0.21 -0.68
N ASP A 79 6.86 -0.93 0.01
CA ASP A 79 7.79 -2.04 -0.17
C ASP A 79 6.98 -3.34 -0.22
N VAL A 80 7.22 -4.17 -1.24
CA VAL A 80 6.46 -5.40 -1.45
C VAL A 80 7.43 -6.56 -1.56
N SER A 81 7.17 -7.62 -0.80
CA SER A 81 7.93 -8.87 -0.86
C SER A 81 6.99 -10.06 -0.83
N TYR A 82 7.51 -11.25 -1.16
CA TYR A 82 6.73 -12.47 -1.11
C TYR A 82 7.49 -13.62 -0.46
N THR A 83 6.73 -14.56 0.08
CA THR A 83 7.18 -15.91 0.44
C THR A 83 6.21 -16.92 -0.14
N GLY A 84 6.76 -17.98 -0.74
CA GLY A 84 6.00 -19.07 -1.35
C GLY A 84 6.44 -20.44 -0.85
N LYS A 85 5.91 -21.48 -1.49
CA LYS A 85 6.29 -22.88 -1.24
C LYS A 85 7.78 -23.11 -1.52
N ASN A 86 8.34 -24.17 -0.93
CA ASN A 86 9.73 -24.59 -1.14
C ASN A 86 10.78 -23.50 -0.81
N ARG A 87 10.46 -22.61 0.15
CA ARG A 87 11.28 -21.45 0.54
C ARG A 87 11.51 -20.43 -0.59
N ALA A 88 10.69 -20.42 -1.63
CA ALA A 88 10.71 -19.32 -2.60
C ALA A 88 10.41 -18.00 -1.90
N ASN A 89 11.19 -16.95 -2.16
CA ASN A 89 11.00 -15.63 -1.60
C ASN A 89 11.75 -14.58 -2.42
N GLY A 90 11.40 -13.31 -2.22
CA GLY A 90 12.08 -12.18 -2.86
C GLY A 90 11.32 -10.86 -2.69
N VAL A 91 11.95 -9.78 -3.11
CA VAL A 91 11.36 -8.43 -3.19
C VAL A 91 10.72 -8.28 -4.57
N CYS A 92 9.56 -7.65 -4.62
CA CYS A 92 8.81 -7.40 -5.84
C CYS A 92 9.21 -6.06 -6.44
N GLU A 93 9.25 -6.00 -7.76
CA GLU A 93 9.46 -4.77 -8.51
C GLU A 93 8.12 -4.04 -8.63
N LEU A 94 8.06 -2.81 -8.13
CA LEU A 94 6.88 -1.95 -8.30
C LEU A 94 6.83 -1.47 -9.75
N ALA A 95 5.66 -1.53 -10.36
CA ALA A 95 5.44 -0.84 -11.62
C ALA A 95 5.22 0.65 -11.34
N ASP A 96 5.80 1.50 -12.17
CA ASP A 96 5.53 2.93 -12.14
C ASP A 96 4.03 3.18 -12.43
N GLN A 97 3.43 4.08 -11.65
CA GLN A 97 2.08 4.57 -11.90
C GLN A 97 2.17 5.81 -12.78
N ASP A 98 2.19 5.61 -14.11
CA ASP A 98 2.12 6.69 -15.11
C ASP A 98 0.71 7.29 -15.20
#